data_AF-A0A924ZW00-F1
#
_entry.id   AF-A0A924ZW00-F1
#
_cell.length_a   1.000
_cell.length_b   1.000
_cell.length_c   1.000
_cell.angle_alpha   90.00
_cell.angle_beta   90.00
_cell.angle_gamma   90.00
#
_symmetry.space_group_name_H-M   'P 1'
#
loop_
_entity.id
_entity.type
_entity.pdbx_description
1 polymer ?
#
loop_
_entity_poly.entity_id
_entity_poly.type
_entity_poly.pdbx_seq_one_letter_code
_entity_poly.pdbx_strand_id
1 'polypeptide(L)'
;TLIWHCRFNKIPLIVSGGAGGKVDPLKVRVADLSQTEQDPMLAKIRRELRTNGMCKKPKEKFGITCIYSIDNPFVPDSSCNTGGLQCGGYGSAVTVTAVFGMVAAAEVLKKLGR
;
A
#
# COMPACT_ATOMS: atom_id res chain seq x y z
N THR A 1 -7.45 -12.47 6.03
CA THR A 1 -7.37 -11.26 5.17
C THR A 1 -7.47 -11.66 3.70
N LEU A 2 -8.04 -10.82 2.83
CA LEU A 2 -8.15 -11.05 1.37
C LEU A 2 -6.83 -11.54 0.75
N ILE A 3 -5.73 -10.88 1.13
CA ILE A 3 -4.36 -11.22 0.68
C ILE A 3 -4.01 -12.69 0.95
N TRP A 4 -4.33 -13.18 2.14
CA TRP A 4 -4.09 -14.57 2.53
C TRP A 4 -4.91 -15.52 1.66
N HIS A 5 -6.22 -15.26 1.52
CA HIS A 5 -7.12 -16.09 0.74
C HIS A 5 -6.70 -16.17 -0.74
N CYS A 6 -6.39 -15.03 -1.37
CA CYS A 6 -5.93 -15.01 -2.76
C CYS A 6 -4.60 -15.77 -2.92
N ARG A 7 -3.68 -15.64 -1.97
CA ARG A 7 -2.38 -16.34 -2.03
C ARG A 7 -2.55 -17.86 -1.97
N PHE A 8 -3.36 -18.36 -1.03
CA PHE A 8 -3.61 -19.80 -0.88
C PHE A 8 -4.36 -20.39 -2.08
N ASN A 9 -5.33 -19.66 -2.63
CA ASN A 9 -6.12 -20.10 -3.78
C ASN A 9 -5.47 -19.77 -5.14
N LYS A 10 -4.21 -19.30 -5.15
CA LYS A 10 -3.46 -18.92 -6.36
C LYS A 10 -4.19 -17.91 -7.25
N ILE A 11 -5.01 -17.04 -6.64
CA ILE A 11 -5.70 -15.95 -7.34
C ILE A 11 -4.70 -14.81 -7.49
N PRO A 12 -4.46 -14.31 -8.73
CA PRO A 12 -3.55 -13.20 -8.95
C PRO A 12 -4.07 -11.95 -8.22
N LEU A 13 -3.22 -11.38 -7.37
CA LEU A 13 -3.55 -10.21 -6.56
C LEU A 13 -2.43 -9.18 -6.63
N ILE A 14 -2.84 -7.91 -6.79
CA ILE A 14 -1.98 -6.74 -6.63
C ILE A 14 -2.57 -5.89 -5.51
N VAL A 15 -1.70 -5.43 -4.60
CA VAL A 15 -2.10 -4.69 -3.40
C VAL A 15 -1.71 -3.23 -3.53
N SER A 16 -2.61 -2.31 -3.21
CA SER A 16 -2.28 -0.90 -3.03
C SER A 16 -2.00 -0.60 -1.56
N GLY A 17 -0.92 0.12 -1.29
CA GLY A 17 -0.67 0.75 0.00
C GLY A 17 -1.48 2.03 0.21
N GLY A 18 -1.18 2.71 1.31
CA GLY A 18 -1.74 4.02 1.65
C GLY A 18 -1.16 5.12 0.77
N ALA A 19 -2.05 5.80 0.05
CA ALA A 19 -1.76 7.00 -0.72
C ALA A 19 -2.10 8.31 0.03
N GLY A 20 -2.71 8.20 1.22
CA GLY A 20 -3.02 9.35 2.07
C GLY A 20 -1.75 10.00 2.64
N GLY A 21 -1.78 11.33 2.75
CA GLY A 21 -0.70 12.16 3.28
C GLY A 21 0.45 12.35 2.30
N LYS A 22 0.36 11.87 1.06
CA LYS A 22 1.46 11.91 0.09
C LYS A 22 1.21 13.00 -0.95
N VAL A 23 2.28 13.65 -1.37
CA VAL A 23 2.20 14.81 -2.29
C VAL A 23 2.91 14.52 -3.60
N ASP A 24 4.02 13.78 -3.56
CA ASP A 24 4.82 13.52 -4.75
C ASP A 24 4.42 12.21 -5.46
N PRO A 25 3.74 12.26 -6.63
CA PRO A 25 3.39 11.07 -7.40
C PRO A 25 4.60 10.36 -8.02
N LEU A 26 5.73 11.05 -8.20
CA LEU A 26 6.94 10.46 -8.78
C LEU A 26 7.66 9.52 -7.82
N LYS A 27 7.26 9.50 -6.54
CA LYS A 27 7.76 8.56 -5.51
C LYS A 27 6.96 7.26 -5.43
N VAL A 28 5.97 7.05 -6.30
CA VAL A 28 5.23 5.79 -6.40
C VAL A 28 6.14 4.68 -6.94
N ARG A 29 6.15 3.52 -6.30
CA ARG A 29 6.99 2.36 -6.61
C ARG A 29 6.17 1.07 -6.57
N VAL A 30 6.67 0.06 -7.26
CA VAL A 30 6.12 -1.30 -7.26
C VAL A 30 7.19 -2.25 -6.75
N ALA A 31 6.88 -3.00 -5.71
CA ALA A 31 7.79 -4.01 -5.15
C ALA A 31 7.02 -5.19 -4.55
N ASP A 32 7.72 -6.20 -4.04
CA ASP A 32 7.08 -7.20 -3.18
C ASP A 32 6.60 -6.54 -1.89
N LEU A 33 5.49 -7.01 -1.33
CA LEU A 33 4.97 -6.54 -0.07
C LEU A 33 6.06 -6.52 1.03
N SER A 34 7.03 -7.43 1.04
CA SER A 34 8.11 -7.47 2.04
C SER A 34 9.06 -6.27 2.00
N GLN A 35 9.16 -5.60 0.85
CA GLN A 35 10.09 -4.50 0.57
C GLN A 35 9.42 -3.11 0.66
N THR A 36 8.15 -3.06 1.07
CA THR A 36 7.41 -1.80 1.15
C THR A 36 7.79 -1.00 2.39
N GLU A 37 8.01 0.30 2.20
CA GLU A 37 8.52 1.24 3.20
C GLU A 37 7.61 2.47 3.31
N GLN A 38 7.77 3.27 4.37
CA GLN A 38 7.03 4.52 4.59
C GLN A 38 5.49 4.37 4.51
N ASP A 39 4.98 3.21 4.97
CA ASP A 39 3.56 2.89 4.98
C ASP A 39 3.18 2.10 6.24
N PRO A 40 2.58 2.78 7.24
CA PRO A 40 2.14 2.14 8.49
C PRO A 40 1.06 1.07 8.27
N MET A 41 0.21 1.22 7.26
CA MET A 41 -0.86 0.25 6.95
C MET A 41 -0.25 -1.04 6.41
N LEU A 42 0.68 -0.95 5.46
CA LEU A 42 1.38 -2.13 4.94
C LEU A 42 2.25 -2.79 6.02
N ALA A 43 2.85 -2.02 6.93
CA ALA A 43 3.59 -2.57 8.07
C ALA A 43 2.70 -3.43 8.99
N LYS A 44 1.48 -2.96 9.31
CA LYS A 44 0.48 -3.72 10.07
C LYS A 44 0.07 -5.00 9.33
N ILE A 45 -0.23 -4.90 8.04
CA ILE A 45 -0.59 -6.05 7.20
C ILE A 45 0.54 -7.09 7.17
N ARG A 46 1.80 -6.68 6.97
CA ARG A 46 2.95 -7.60 7.02
C ARG A 46 3.06 -8.32 8.35
N ARG A 47 2.85 -7.60 9.46
CA ARG A 47 2.87 -8.19 10.81
C ARG A 47 1.75 -9.23 10.96
N GLU A 48 0.53 -8.89 10.59
CA GLU A 48 -0.61 -9.84 10.64
C GLU A 48 -0.39 -11.07 9.77
N LEU A 49 0.11 -10.90 8.53
CA LEU A 49 0.39 -12.04 7.65
C LEU A 49 1.46 -12.97 8.24
N ARG A 50 2.49 -12.42 8.88
CA ARG A 50 3.52 -13.21 9.57
C ARG A 50 2.98 -13.95 10.79
N THR A 51 2.13 -13.29 11.58
CA THR A 51 1.44 -13.94 12.71
C THR A 51 0.56 -15.09 12.24
N ASN A 52 -0.11 -14.93 11.09
CA ASN A 52 -0.91 -15.98 10.45
C ASN A 52 -0.07 -17.05 9.71
N GLY A 53 1.25 -17.06 9.90
CA GLY A 53 2.15 -18.11 9.40
C GLY A 53 2.70 -17.91 7.99
N MET A 54 2.41 -16.81 7.30
CA MET A 54 3.02 -16.49 5.99
C MET A 54 4.41 -15.85 6.16
N CYS A 55 5.40 -16.37 5.45
CA CYS A 55 6.75 -15.79 5.33
C CYS A 55 7.39 -15.45 6.68
N LYS A 56 7.63 -16.51 7.48
CA LYS A 56 8.10 -16.42 8.87
C LYS A 56 9.47 -15.73 8.99
N LYS A 57 10.30 -15.77 7.94
CA LYS A 57 11.62 -15.14 7.96
C LYS A 57 11.53 -13.66 7.52
N PRO A 58 12.27 -12.73 8.17
CA PRO A 58 12.19 -11.30 7.86
C PRO A 58 12.51 -10.94 6.40
N LYS A 59 13.46 -11.68 5.78
CA LYS A 59 13.92 -11.47 4.39
C LYS A 59 13.15 -12.27 3.35
N GLU A 60 12.14 -13.04 3.76
CA GLU A 60 11.35 -13.84 2.85
C GLU A 60 10.34 -12.97 2.10
N LYS A 61 10.26 -13.17 0.78
CA LYS A 61 9.30 -12.46 -0.07
C LYS A 61 7.90 -13.05 0.14
N PHE A 62 6.89 -12.20 0.24
CA PHE A 62 5.49 -12.64 0.33
C PHE A 62 4.98 -13.20 -1.01
N GLY A 63 5.61 -12.82 -2.11
CA GLY A 63 5.18 -13.14 -3.46
C GLY A 63 3.93 -12.35 -3.86
N ILE A 64 3.77 -11.15 -3.31
CA ILE A 64 2.60 -10.30 -3.50
C ILE A 64 3.10 -8.94 -3.97
N THR A 65 2.74 -8.58 -5.20
CA THR A 65 3.08 -7.29 -5.79
C THR A 65 2.29 -6.19 -5.09
N CYS A 66 2.99 -5.15 -4.65
CA CYS A 66 2.40 -4.03 -3.95
C CYS A 66 2.85 -2.69 -4.54
N ILE A 67 1.89 -1.80 -4.80
CA ILE A 67 2.13 -0.39 -5.13
C ILE A 67 2.19 0.38 -3.81
N TYR A 68 3.26 1.11 -3.61
CA TYR A 68 3.45 1.96 -2.45
C TYR A 68 4.17 3.24 -2.87
N SER A 69 4.36 4.17 -1.95
CA SER A 69 5.18 5.34 -2.20
C SER A 69 6.13 5.54 -1.04
N ILE A 70 7.37 5.91 -1.38
CA ILE A 70 8.44 6.23 -0.43
C ILE A 70 8.35 7.68 0.08
N ASP A 71 7.31 8.42 -0.33
CA ASP A 71 7.05 9.75 0.19
C ASP A 71 6.65 9.69 1.66
N ASN A 72 7.20 10.58 2.47
CA ASN A 72 6.88 10.63 3.89
C ASN A 72 5.46 11.20 4.04
N PRO A 73 4.55 10.53 4.77
CA PRO A 73 3.21 11.06 4.97
C PRO A 73 3.28 12.43 5.66
N PHE A 74 2.69 13.44 5.02
CA PHE A 74 2.43 14.74 5.59
C PHE A 74 1.34 14.60 6.65
N VAL A 75 1.71 14.93 7.89
CA VAL A 75 0.79 15.06 9.01
C VAL A 75 0.67 16.56 9.28
N PRO A 76 -0.45 17.22 8.96
CA PRO A 76 -0.63 18.62 9.33
C PRO A 76 -0.61 18.76 10.85
N ASP A 77 0.08 19.79 11.35
CA ASP A 77 0.03 20.15 12.77
C ASP A 77 -1.42 20.45 13.16
N SER A 78 -1.86 19.78 14.21
CA SER A 78 -3.22 19.76 14.75
C SER A 78 -3.73 21.15 15.11
N SER A 79 -4.30 21.87 14.14
CA SER A 79 -4.98 23.15 14.37
C SER A 79 -6.45 23.18 13.89
N CYS A 80 -6.96 22.08 13.33
CA CYS A 80 -8.37 21.98 12.93
C CYS A 80 -9.28 21.54 14.11
N ASN A 81 -9.54 22.49 15.01
CA ASN A 81 -10.51 22.37 16.11
C ASN A 81 -11.94 22.74 15.65
N THR A 82 -12.44 22.14 14.57
CA THR A 82 -13.78 22.47 14.06
C THR A 82 -14.53 21.19 13.71
N GLY A 83 -15.59 20.91 14.47
CA GLY A 83 -16.40 19.70 14.36
C GLY A 83 -17.00 19.52 12.97
N GLY A 84 -16.66 18.41 12.32
CA GLY A 84 -17.18 17.99 11.02
C GLY A 84 -16.17 17.13 10.25
N LEU A 85 -16.65 16.03 9.65
CA LEU A 85 -15.94 15.07 8.79
C LEU A 85 -14.41 14.96 9.01
N GLN A 86 -14.01 14.28 10.09
CA GLN A 86 -12.72 13.60 10.26
C GLN A 86 -11.45 14.34 9.74
N CYS A 87 -11.23 15.59 10.17
CA CYS A 87 -9.93 16.27 9.97
C CYS A 87 -8.76 15.68 10.79
N GLY A 88 -8.96 14.55 11.48
CA GLY A 88 -7.88 13.81 12.18
C GLY A 88 -7.17 12.77 11.31
N GLY A 89 -7.54 12.66 10.02
CA GLY A 89 -6.96 11.70 9.08
C GLY A 89 -5.87 12.32 8.19
N TYR A 90 -5.07 11.46 7.56
CA TYR A 90 -4.18 11.90 6.48
C TYR A 90 -5.04 12.45 5.32
N GLY A 91 -4.83 13.71 4.92
CA GLY A 91 -5.44 14.27 3.71
C GLY A 91 -5.06 13.46 2.46
N SER A 92 -5.74 13.66 1.33
CA SER A 92 -5.38 12.95 0.08
C SER A 92 -5.37 13.88 -1.11
N ALA A 93 -4.44 13.63 -2.05
CA ALA A 93 -4.32 14.35 -3.30
C ALA A 93 -4.64 13.41 -4.46
N VAL A 94 -5.57 13.82 -5.34
CA VAL A 94 -5.99 13.03 -6.50
C VAL A 94 -4.82 12.69 -7.41
N THR A 95 -3.84 13.60 -7.53
CA THR A 95 -2.62 13.38 -8.32
C THR A 95 -1.84 12.15 -7.86
N VAL A 96 -1.84 11.83 -6.56
CA VAL A 96 -1.16 10.64 -6.02
C VAL A 96 -2.07 9.43 -6.06
N THR A 97 -3.32 9.54 -5.60
CA THR A 97 -4.23 8.38 -5.56
C THR A 97 -4.55 7.85 -6.96
N ALA A 98 -4.69 8.73 -7.96
CA ALA A 98 -4.88 8.33 -9.35
C ALA A 98 -3.65 7.57 -9.89
N VAL A 99 -2.44 8.05 -9.61
CA VAL A 99 -1.21 7.37 -10.06
C VAL A 99 -1.08 5.99 -9.42
N PHE A 100 -1.42 5.83 -8.14
CA PHE A 100 -1.48 4.50 -7.51
C PHE A 100 -2.39 3.53 -8.29
N GLY A 101 -3.60 3.97 -8.64
CA GLY A 101 -4.55 3.18 -9.41
C GLY A 101 -4.06 2.85 -10.83
N MET A 102 -3.53 3.84 -11.54
CA MET A 102 -3.01 3.67 -12.89
C MET A 102 -1.79 2.73 -12.93
N VAL A 103 -0.89 2.85 -11.96
CA VAL A 103 0.26 1.93 -11.82
C VAL A 103 -0.23 0.52 -11.49
N ALA A 104 -1.25 0.37 -10.64
CA ALA A 104 -1.83 -0.93 -10.35
C ALA A 104 -2.42 -1.60 -11.60
N ALA A 105 -3.19 -0.85 -12.39
CA ALA A 105 -3.74 -1.34 -13.66
C ALA A 105 -2.63 -1.74 -14.64
N ALA A 106 -1.58 -0.93 -14.77
CA ALA A 106 -0.43 -1.25 -15.61
C ALA A 106 0.27 -2.55 -15.17
N GLU A 107 0.42 -2.78 -13.86
CA GLU A 107 1.00 -4.03 -13.34
C GLU A 107 0.09 -5.25 -13.56
N VAL A 108 -1.24 -5.08 -13.50
CA VAL A 108 -2.19 -6.15 -13.87
C VAL A 108 -2.01 -6.50 -15.35
N LEU A 109 -1.98 -5.50 -16.24
CA LEU A 109 -1.81 -5.71 -17.68
C LEU A 109 -0.49 -6.41 -18.00
N LYS A 110 0.62 -6.06 -17.33
CA LYS A 110 1.92 -6.75 -17.49
C LYS A 110 1.88 -8.22 -17.10
N LYS A 111 1.01 -8.60 -16.15
CA LYS A 111 0.85 -10.00 -15.71
C LYS A 111 -0.10 -10.80 -16.60
N LEU A 112 -1.04 -10.14 -17.28
CA LEU A 112 -1.99 -10.78 -18.19
C LEU A 112 -1.47 -10.88 -19.63
N GLY A 113 -0.70 -9.88 -20.08
CA GLY A 113 -0.13 -9.82 -21.42
C GLY A 113 1.18 -10.61 -21.60
N ARG A 114 1.61 -11.35 -20.58
CA ARG A 114 2.69 -12.35 -20.61
C ARG A 114 2.08 -13.72 -20.41
#